data_AF-A0A958LE06-F1
#
_entry.id   AF-A0A958LE06-F1
#
_cell.length_a   1.000
_cell.length_b   1.000
_cell.length_c   1.000
_cell.angle_alpha   90.00
_cell.angle_beta   90.00
_cell.angle_gamma   90.00
#
_symmetry.space_group_name_H-M   'P 1'
#
loop_
_entity.id
_entity.type
_entity.pdbx_description
1 polymer ?
#
loop_
_entity_poly.entity_id
_entity_poly.type
_entity_poly.pdbx_seq_one_letter_code
_entity_poly.pdbx_strand_id
1 'polypeptide(L)'
;LAWLRENQLGPLNDEERSAPQGHINEFSTAHFAQLEDLLLEQEAEQEATEAEESTSIALIDRDADERASEAPTGNAEDKQARELSALWSKLRQRYFPDRNDLDSYQVVWSSRRHTGTLASCSTDKRRVRVAGILNCEDAHEILEPLIYHEMCHAVLGGPIIRGGRRIFHGAEFKALERQHPEIKKLNAWIKAGNWERLVRSQKLRPR
;
A
#
# COMPACT_ATOMS: atom_id res chain seq x y z
N LEU A 1 4.50 0.90 -24.22
CA LEU A 1 5.39 -0.28 -24.17
C LEU A 1 6.78 0.06 -24.73
N ALA A 2 7.45 1.07 -24.16
CA ALA A 2 8.65 1.67 -24.75
C ALA A 2 9.72 2.07 -23.70
N TRP A 3 9.93 1.23 -22.68
CA TRP A 3 10.96 1.47 -21.65
C TRP A 3 11.98 0.32 -21.52
N LEU A 4 11.77 -0.81 -22.23
CA LEU A 4 12.57 -2.03 -22.09
C LEU A 4 13.60 -2.23 -23.22
N ARG A 5 14.28 -1.17 -23.66
CA ARG A 5 15.26 -1.27 -24.77
C ARG A 5 16.51 -0.41 -24.66
N GLU A 6 17.00 -0.17 -23.46
CA GLU A 6 18.26 0.58 -23.29
C GLU A 6 19.07 0.12 -22.06
N ASN A 7 19.43 -1.16 -22.04
CA ASN A 7 20.57 -1.66 -21.26
C ASN A 7 21.17 -2.89 -21.96
N GLN A 8 21.93 -2.61 -23.03
CA GLN A 8 22.87 -3.58 -23.61
C GLN A 8 24.15 -3.55 -22.78
N LEU A 9 24.36 -4.57 -21.96
CA LEU A 9 25.71 -4.97 -21.56
C LEU A 9 26.10 -6.14 -22.48
N GLY A 10 27.15 -5.93 -23.27
CA GLY A 10 27.74 -6.93 -24.16
C GLY A 10 28.41 -8.08 -23.39
N PRO A 11 28.84 -9.13 -24.11
CA PRO A 11 29.24 -10.39 -23.49
C PRO A 11 30.64 -10.27 -22.85
N LEU A 12 30.78 -10.78 -21.63
CA LEU A 12 32.09 -11.08 -21.03
C LEU A 12 32.23 -12.60 -20.94
N ASN A 13 33.37 -13.06 -21.45
CA ASN A 13 33.72 -14.44 -21.73
C ASN A 13 33.81 -15.33 -20.49
N ASP A 14 33.67 -16.63 -20.77
CA ASP A 14 34.02 -17.76 -19.91
C ASP A 14 35.51 -17.76 -19.48
N GLU A 15 35.77 -18.43 -18.35
CA GLU A 15 37.07 -18.70 -17.68
C GLU A 15 37.50 -17.73 -16.57
N GLU A 16 37.05 -17.99 -15.34
CA GLU A 16 37.95 -18.41 -14.25
C GLU A 16 37.14 -18.88 -13.01
N ARG A 17 37.26 -20.18 -12.72
CA ARG A 17 36.83 -20.81 -11.46
C ARG A 17 37.90 -20.58 -10.38
N SER A 18 37.52 -20.06 -9.21
CA SER A 18 37.93 -20.64 -7.91
C SER A 18 37.37 -19.89 -6.69
N ALA A 19 36.96 -20.71 -5.71
CA ALA A 19 36.70 -20.43 -4.29
C ALA A 19 35.31 -19.89 -3.87
N PRO A 20 34.90 -20.09 -2.61
CA PRO A 20 34.43 -21.38 -2.09
C PRO A 20 32.98 -21.32 -1.59
N GLN A 21 32.37 -22.49 -1.46
CA GLN A 21 31.03 -22.73 -0.93
C GLN A 21 30.84 -22.09 0.46
N GLY A 22 29.97 -21.08 0.53
CA GLY A 22 29.38 -20.58 1.75
C GLY A 22 27.87 -20.78 1.68
N HIS A 23 27.33 -21.57 2.61
CA HIS A 23 25.91 -21.86 2.80
C HIS A 23 25.05 -20.59 2.66
N ILE A 24 24.37 -20.43 1.52
CA ILE A 24 23.21 -19.55 1.43
C ILE A 24 22.03 -20.27 2.07
N ASN A 25 21.58 -19.68 3.16
CA ASN A 25 20.49 -20.14 4.00
C ASN A 25 19.24 -20.43 3.16
N GLU A 26 18.79 -21.68 3.13
CA GLU A 26 17.50 -22.12 2.56
C GLU A 26 16.32 -21.62 3.41
N PHE A 27 16.26 -20.32 3.71
CA PHE A 27 15.06 -19.68 4.23
C PHE A 27 14.07 -19.42 3.08
N SER A 28 13.54 -20.56 2.65
CA SER A 28 12.34 -20.88 1.87
C SER A 28 11.56 -19.73 1.24
N THR A 29 11.55 -19.75 -0.10
CA THR A 29 10.57 -19.12 -1.00
C THR A 29 9.12 -19.38 -0.59
N ALA A 30 8.83 -20.45 0.15
CA ALA A 30 7.48 -20.76 0.66
C ALA A 30 7.06 -19.87 1.84
N HIS A 31 8.01 -19.30 2.61
CA HIS A 31 7.70 -18.39 3.73
C HIS A 31 7.23 -17.01 3.23
N PHE A 32 7.71 -16.60 2.06
CA PHE A 32 7.32 -15.35 1.40
C PHE A 32 5.92 -15.45 0.77
N ALA A 33 5.58 -16.64 0.22
CA ALA A 33 4.25 -16.94 -0.31
C ALA A 33 3.14 -16.85 0.75
N GLN A 34 3.42 -17.22 2.01
CA GLN A 34 2.41 -17.14 3.09
C GLN A 34 2.08 -15.72 3.54
N LEU A 35 2.99 -14.75 3.38
CA LEU A 35 2.70 -13.33 3.65
C LEU A 35 1.97 -12.68 2.47
N GLU A 36 2.31 -13.12 1.25
CA GLU A 36 1.55 -12.77 0.05
C GLU A 36 0.12 -13.31 0.14
N ASP A 37 -0.09 -14.55 0.57
CA ASP A 37 -1.41 -15.15 0.76
C ASP A 37 -2.21 -14.42 1.85
N LEU A 38 -1.60 -13.96 2.94
CA LEU A 38 -2.32 -13.23 4.00
C LEU A 38 -2.77 -11.83 3.55
N LEU A 39 -1.98 -11.14 2.72
CA LEU A 39 -2.39 -9.88 2.09
C LEU A 39 -3.38 -10.12 0.92
N LEU A 40 -3.21 -11.20 0.15
CA LEU A 40 -4.11 -11.61 -0.94
C LEU A 40 -5.49 -12.06 -0.42
N GLU A 41 -5.56 -12.76 0.70
CA GLU A 41 -6.82 -13.14 1.35
C GLU A 41 -7.56 -11.89 1.86
N GLN A 42 -6.84 -10.89 2.38
CA GLN A 42 -7.41 -9.60 2.76
C GLN A 42 -7.94 -8.81 1.56
N GLU A 43 -7.32 -8.94 0.38
CA GLU A 43 -7.75 -8.31 -0.88
C GLU A 43 -8.91 -9.06 -1.57
N ALA A 44 -9.01 -10.40 -1.43
CA ALA A 44 -10.15 -11.16 -1.95
C ALA A 44 -11.45 -10.85 -1.17
N GLU A 45 -11.35 -10.57 0.13
CA GLU A 45 -12.47 -10.04 0.93
C GLU A 45 -12.81 -8.59 0.55
N GLN A 46 -11.87 -7.80 0.03
CA GLN A 46 -12.14 -6.44 -0.48
C GLN A 46 -13.04 -6.45 -1.72
N GLU A 47 -12.88 -7.39 -2.65
CA GLU A 47 -13.72 -7.42 -3.87
C GLU A 47 -15.17 -7.86 -3.55
N ALA A 48 -15.36 -8.75 -2.58
CA ALA A 48 -16.68 -9.12 -2.08
C ALA A 48 -17.35 -7.96 -1.34
N THR A 49 -16.59 -7.19 -0.55
CA THR A 49 -17.12 -6.03 0.18
C THR A 49 -17.34 -4.81 -0.70
N GLU A 50 -16.52 -4.56 -1.74
CA GLU A 50 -16.73 -3.46 -2.69
C GLU A 50 -17.94 -3.68 -3.61
N ALA A 51 -18.28 -4.94 -3.93
CA ALA A 51 -19.51 -5.27 -4.65
C ALA A 51 -20.77 -5.04 -3.79
N GLU A 52 -20.71 -5.34 -2.49
CA GLU A 52 -21.80 -5.08 -1.54
C GLU A 52 -21.88 -3.60 -1.11
N GLU A 53 -20.74 -2.90 -1.01
CA GLU A 53 -20.68 -1.46 -0.71
C GLU A 53 -21.05 -0.59 -1.90
N SER A 54 -20.77 -1.00 -3.15
CA SER A 54 -21.30 -0.30 -4.34
C SER A 54 -22.83 -0.33 -4.40
N THR A 55 -23.43 -1.38 -3.83
CA THR A 55 -24.89 -1.51 -3.70
C THR A 55 -25.44 -0.71 -2.50
N SER A 56 -24.67 -0.58 -1.41
CA SER A 56 -25.10 0.16 -0.21
C SER A 56 -24.80 1.67 -0.24
N ILE A 57 -23.73 2.11 -0.90
CA ILE A 57 -23.36 3.54 -1.06
C ILE A 57 -24.30 4.24 -2.04
N ALA A 58 -24.81 3.53 -3.05
CA ALA A 58 -25.81 4.04 -3.98
C ALA A 58 -27.15 4.42 -3.31
N LEU A 59 -27.37 4.02 -2.05
CA LEU A 59 -28.58 4.33 -1.29
C LEU A 59 -28.40 5.43 -0.22
N ILE A 60 -27.17 5.93 0.02
CA ILE A 60 -26.90 6.91 1.10
C ILE A 60 -26.59 8.33 0.55
N ASP A 61 -26.24 8.48 -0.73
CA ASP A 61 -25.84 9.76 -1.34
C ASP A 61 -27.03 10.64 -1.86
N ARG A 62 -28.16 10.72 -1.14
CA ARG A 62 -29.29 11.60 -1.54
C ARG A 62 -29.61 12.79 -0.65
N ASP A 63 -29.07 12.89 0.57
CA ASP A 63 -29.53 13.94 1.53
C ASP A 63 -28.40 14.73 2.22
N ALA A 64 -27.23 14.90 1.61
CA ALA A 64 -26.10 15.62 2.22
C ALA A 64 -25.66 16.89 1.47
N ASP A 65 -26.53 17.50 0.67
CA ASP A 65 -26.25 18.76 -0.03
C ASP A 65 -27.31 19.82 0.30
N GLU A 66 -27.17 20.45 1.48
CA GLU A 66 -27.55 21.85 1.73
C GLU A 66 -27.18 22.25 3.18
N ARG A 67 -25.98 22.81 3.37
CA ARG A 67 -25.66 23.95 4.25
C ARG A 67 -24.16 24.22 4.24
N ALA A 68 -23.71 24.91 3.20
CA ALA A 68 -22.46 25.64 3.21
C ALA A 68 -22.69 27.03 3.83
N SER A 69 -22.17 27.25 5.03
CA SER A 69 -21.85 28.59 5.58
C SER A 69 -21.33 28.43 7.01
N GLU A 70 -20.01 28.33 7.21
CA GLU A 70 -19.27 28.96 8.32
C GLU A 70 -17.74 28.72 8.15
N ALA A 71 -16.94 29.66 8.68
CA ALA A 71 -15.50 29.88 8.44
C ALA A 71 -14.56 28.77 9.00
N PRO A 72 -13.27 28.73 8.64
CA PRO A 72 -12.45 27.52 8.77
C PRO A 72 -11.92 27.33 10.21
N THR A 73 -12.59 26.48 10.98
CA THR A 73 -11.93 25.74 12.07
C THR A 73 -10.94 24.77 11.46
N GLY A 74 -9.68 25.16 11.33
CA GLY A 74 -8.61 24.23 10.95
C GLY A 74 -8.46 23.16 12.02
N ASN A 75 -9.15 22.03 11.83
CA ASN A 75 -9.27 20.97 12.82
C ASN A 75 -8.02 20.06 12.81
N ALA A 76 -7.81 19.32 13.90
CA ALA A 76 -6.72 18.34 13.99
C ALA A 76 -6.78 17.27 12.87
N GLU A 77 -7.99 16.94 12.41
CA GLU A 77 -8.23 16.06 11.26
C GLU A 77 -7.66 16.62 9.96
N ASP A 78 -7.82 17.93 9.72
CA ASP A 78 -7.24 18.62 8.56
C ASP A 78 -5.71 18.60 8.61
N LYS A 79 -5.13 18.76 9.81
CA LYS A 79 -3.68 18.67 10.00
C LYS A 79 -3.16 17.28 9.64
N GLN A 80 -3.79 16.22 10.14
CA GLN A 80 -3.39 14.84 9.90
C GLN A 80 -3.55 14.44 8.42
N ALA A 81 -4.59 14.91 7.75
CA ALA A 81 -4.77 14.69 6.31
C ALA A 81 -3.67 15.40 5.49
N ARG A 82 -3.27 16.60 5.90
CA ARG A 82 -2.16 17.35 5.28
C ARG A 82 -0.82 16.67 5.49
N GLU A 83 -0.57 16.11 6.67
CA GLU A 83 0.65 15.33 6.97
C GLU A 83 0.75 14.09 6.07
N LEU A 84 -0.35 13.36 5.90
CA LEU A 84 -0.39 12.17 5.05
C LEU A 84 -0.17 12.53 3.56
N SER A 85 -0.78 13.62 3.10
CA SER A 85 -0.58 14.15 1.75
C SER A 85 0.86 14.64 1.52
N ALA A 86 1.48 15.24 2.54
CA ALA A 86 2.88 15.65 2.48
C ALA A 86 3.83 14.44 2.41
N LEU A 87 3.53 13.37 3.16
CA LEU A 87 4.29 12.11 3.10
C LEU A 87 4.20 11.47 1.71
N TRP A 88 3.01 11.41 1.12
CA TRP A 88 2.82 10.95 -0.26
C TRP A 88 3.66 11.78 -1.24
N SER A 89 3.56 13.10 -1.16
CA SER A 89 4.32 14.01 -2.03
C SER A 89 5.85 13.81 -1.89
N LYS A 90 6.34 13.66 -0.66
CA LYS A 90 7.76 13.38 -0.36
C LYS A 90 8.21 12.06 -0.99
N LEU A 91 7.43 10.99 -0.82
CA LEU A 91 7.75 9.68 -1.39
C LEU A 91 7.73 9.70 -2.91
N ARG A 92 6.74 10.34 -3.51
CA ARG A 92 6.63 10.50 -4.96
C ARG A 92 7.83 11.26 -5.52
N GLN A 93 8.24 12.37 -4.91
CA GLN A 93 9.47 13.10 -5.30
C GLN A 93 10.72 12.24 -5.21
N ARG A 94 10.82 11.41 -4.17
CA ARG A 94 12.00 10.60 -3.90
C ARG A 94 12.16 9.41 -4.83
N TYR A 95 11.07 8.69 -5.11
CA TYR A 95 11.12 7.41 -5.81
C TYR A 95 10.57 7.47 -7.24
N PHE A 96 9.69 8.43 -7.53
CA PHE A 96 9.02 8.55 -8.83
C PHE A 96 8.98 10.02 -9.29
N PRO A 97 10.13 10.69 -9.43
CA PRO A 97 10.20 12.13 -9.72
C PRO A 97 9.48 12.51 -11.03
N ASP A 98 9.45 11.61 -12.01
CA ASP A 98 8.84 11.85 -13.32
C ASP A 98 7.35 11.51 -13.38
N ARG A 99 6.76 10.99 -12.29
CA ARG A 99 5.35 10.56 -12.21
C ARG A 99 4.45 11.61 -11.58
N ASN A 100 4.35 12.77 -12.22
CA ASN A 100 3.49 13.87 -11.77
C ASN A 100 1.99 13.51 -11.76
N ASP A 101 1.59 12.45 -12.49
CA ASP A 101 0.23 11.92 -12.45
C ASP A 101 -0.17 11.42 -11.05
N LEU A 102 0.80 10.98 -10.23
CA LEU A 102 0.57 10.53 -8.87
C LEU A 102 0.21 11.68 -7.90
N ASP A 103 0.51 12.94 -8.22
CA ASP A 103 0.13 14.09 -7.39
C ASP A 103 -1.39 14.33 -7.40
N SER A 104 -2.11 13.71 -8.34
CA SER A 104 -3.57 13.75 -8.37
C SER A 104 -4.26 12.74 -7.44
N TYR A 105 -3.49 11.87 -6.78
CA TYR A 105 -4.05 10.92 -5.82
C TYR A 105 -4.45 11.61 -4.51
N GLN A 106 -5.66 11.34 -4.07
CA GLN A 106 -6.12 11.76 -2.75
C GLN A 106 -5.72 10.71 -1.71
N VAL A 107 -4.88 11.09 -0.74
CA VAL A 107 -4.45 10.19 0.35
C VAL A 107 -5.14 10.61 1.64
N VAL A 108 -5.94 9.72 2.21
CA VAL A 108 -6.81 10.04 3.35
C VAL A 108 -6.76 8.97 4.43
N TRP A 109 -6.97 9.40 5.67
CA TRP A 109 -7.34 8.50 6.75
C TRP A 109 -8.77 8.00 6.55
N SER A 110 -8.99 6.71 6.76
CA SER A 110 -10.32 6.13 6.79
C SER A 110 -11.04 6.55 8.07
N SER A 111 -12.23 7.15 7.93
CA SER A 111 -13.13 7.45 9.04
C SER A 111 -13.71 6.20 9.70
N ARG A 112 -13.77 5.09 8.95
CA ARG A 112 -14.13 3.78 9.48
C ARG A 112 -12.91 3.09 10.07
N ARG A 113 -13.12 2.37 11.17
CA ARG A 113 -12.16 1.43 11.74
C ARG A 113 -12.09 0.19 10.86
N HIS A 114 -11.44 0.29 9.70
CA HIS A 114 -11.08 -0.87 8.91
C HIS A 114 -10.13 -1.73 9.75
N THR A 115 -10.54 -2.97 10.00
CA THR A 115 -9.75 -3.95 10.77
C THR A 115 -9.23 -5.10 9.91
N GLY A 116 -9.70 -5.19 8.66
CA GLY A 116 -9.25 -6.19 7.70
C GLY A 116 -7.96 -5.79 6.99
N THR A 117 -7.77 -4.50 6.71
CA THR A 117 -6.70 -4.01 5.83
C THR A 117 -6.00 -2.78 6.41
N LEU A 118 -4.69 -2.67 6.21
CA LEU A 118 -3.88 -1.55 6.72
C LEU A 118 -4.07 -0.28 5.88
N ALA A 119 -4.10 -0.44 4.57
CA ALA A 119 -4.41 0.60 3.60
C ALA A 119 -4.99 -0.04 2.33
N SER A 120 -5.48 0.80 1.41
CA SER A 120 -5.89 0.38 0.08
C SER A 120 -5.70 1.49 -0.94
N CYS A 121 -5.44 1.11 -2.19
CA CYS A 121 -5.28 2.01 -3.32
C CYS A 121 -6.30 1.69 -4.42
N SER A 122 -7.21 2.62 -4.67
CA SER A 122 -8.11 2.62 -5.83
C SER A 122 -7.47 3.44 -6.94
N THR A 123 -6.99 2.76 -7.98
CA THR A 123 -6.32 3.38 -9.13
C THR A 123 -7.30 4.12 -10.04
N ASP A 124 -8.52 3.62 -10.14
CA ASP A 124 -9.64 4.20 -10.88
C ASP A 124 -10.12 5.53 -10.25
N LYS A 125 -10.32 5.57 -8.93
CA LYS A 125 -10.74 6.79 -8.21
C LYS A 125 -9.57 7.66 -7.78
N ARG A 126 -8.33 7.24 -8.07
CA ARG A 126 -7.08 7.89 -7.64
C ARG A 126 -7.09 8.21 -6.15
N ARG A 127 -7.39 7.20 -5.33
CA ARG A 127 -7.55 7.39 -3.89
C ARG A 127 -6.81 6.31 -3.12
N VAL A 128 -6.01 6.75 -2.16
CA VAL A 128 -5.37 5.88 -1.15
C VAL A 128 -6.06 6.12 0.19
N ARG A 129 -6.52 5.04 0.81
CA ARG A 129 -7.14 5.07 2.15
C ARG A 129 -6.25 4.34 3.12
N VAL A 130 -5.90 4.98 4.23
CA VAL A 130 -5.13 4.36 5.31
C VAL A 130 -6.05 4.11 6.48
N ALA A 131 -5.98 2.93 7.09
CA ALA A 131 -6.82 2.61 8.24
C ALA A 131 -6.59 3.63 9.36
N GLY A 132 -7.66 4.30 9.82
CA GLY A 132 -7.56 5.35 10.83
C GLY A 132 -7.00 4.87 12.18
N ILE A 133 -6.98 3.56 12.42
CA ILE A 133 -6.34 2.95 13.59
C ILE A 133 -4.80 3.09 13.59
N LEU A 134 -4.20 3.27 12.40
CA LEU A 134 -2.76 3.53 12.25
C LEU A 134 -2.40 5.00 12.50
N ASN A 135 -3.39 5.86 12.76
CA ASN A 135 -3.19 7.23 13.19
C ASN A 135 -2.87 7.29 14.70
N CYS A 136 -1.79 6.61 15.08
CA CYS A 136 -1.25 6.58 16.43
C CYS A 136 0.28 6.44 16.41
N GLU A 137 0.93 6.83 17.50
CA GLU A 137 2.40 6.83 17.62
C GLU A 137 3.01 5.45 17.32
N ASP A 138 2.40 4.37 17.82
CA ASP A 138 2.88 2.99 17.66
C ASP A 138 2.95 2.52 16.20
N ALA A 139 2.20 3.16 15.29
CA ALA A 139 2.13 2.83 13.87
C ALA A 139 2.91 3.82 12.99
N HIS A 140 3.46 4.89 13.55
CA HIS A 140 4.11 5.95 12.78
C HIS A 140 5.32 5.43 11.98
N GLU A 141 6.09 4.51 12.58
CA GLU A 141 7.29 3.94 11.95
C GLU A 141 7.01 3.01 10.75
N ILE A 142 5.77 2.53 10.59
CA ILE A 142 5.37 1.68 9.46
C ILE A 142 4.57 2.45 8.41
N LEU A 143 4.25 3.73 8.67
CA LEU A 143 3.43 4.53 7.77
C LEU A 143 4.17 4.86 6.48
N GLU A 144 5.44 5.30 6.53
CA GLU A 144 6.23 5.60 5.33
C GLU A 144 6.34 4.39 4.36
N PRO A 145 6.79 3.18 4.80
CA PRO A 145 6.82 2.02 3.91
C PRO A 145 5.43 1.54 3.46
N LEU A 146 4.39 1.70 4.28
CA LEU A 146 3.01 1.35 3.89
C LEU A 146 2.50 2.26 2.78
N ILE A 147 2.69 3.58 2.90
CA ILE A 147 2.29 4.53 1.85
C ILE A 147 3.07 4.29 0.56
N TYR A 148 4.34 3.91 0.67
CA TYR A 148 5.13 3.52 -0.48
C TYR A 148 4.58 2.26 -1.18
N HIS A 149 4.12 1.26 -0.41
CA HIS A 149 3.45 0.07 -0.96
C HIS A 149 2.21 0.47 -1.79
N GLU A 150 1.35 1.33 -1.25
CA GLU A 150 0.17 1.83 -1.98
C GLU A 150 0.56 2.64 -3.22
N MET A 151 1.67 3.38 -3.16
CA MET A 151 2.19 4.11 -4.32
C MET A 151 2.67 3.17 -5.43
N CYS A 152 3.20 1.98 -5.10
CA CYS A 152 3.56 0.98 -6.10
C CYS A 152 2.32 0.50 -6.88
N HIS A 153 1.17 0.33 -6.21
CA HIS A 153 -0.09 0.03 -6.89
C HIS A 153 -0.53 1.16 -7.82
N ALA A 154 -0.43 2.41 -7.34
CA ALA A 154 -0.74 3.59 -8.16
C ALA A 154 0.16 3.70 -9.40
N VAL A 155 1.45 3.37 -9.27
CA VAL A 155 2.43 3.38 -10.37
C VAL A 155 2.10 2.36 -11.44
N LEU A 156 1.71 1.14 -11.04
CA LEU A 156 1.41 0.03 -11.95
C LEU A 156 -0.02 0.05 -12.51
N GLY A 157 -0.92 0.83 -11.90
CA GLY A 157 -2.26 1.08 -12.43
C GLY A 157 -3.28 -0.02 -12.16
N GLY A 158 -2.96 -1.03 -11.35
CA GLY A 158 -3.88 -2.09 -10.93
C GLY A 158 -3.36 -3.51 -11.19
N PRO A 159 -4.18 -4.53 -10.94
CA PRO A 159 -3.77 -5.93 -11.06
C PRO A 159 -3.55 -6.33 -12.51
N ILE A 160 -2.54 -7.16 -12.75
CA ILE A 160 -2.38 -7.85 -14.04
C ILE A 160 -3.28 -9.09 -14.09
N ILE A 161 -3.85 -9.39 -15.25
CA ILE A 161 -4.65 -10.60 -15.44
C ILE A 161 -3.76 -11.69 -16.07
N ARG A 162 -3.59 -12.81 -15.37
CA ARG A 162 -2.84 -13.97 -15.87
C ARG A 162 -3.63 -15.25 -15.63
N GLY A 163 -3.98 -15.95 -16.71
CA GLY A 163 -4.75 -17.19 -16.63
C GLY A 163 -6.13 -17.01 -15.97
N GLY A 164 -6.77 -15.86 -16.17
CA GLY A 164 -8.07 -15.52 -15.57
C GLY A 164 -8.01 -15.07 -14.11
N ARG A 165 -6.83 -15.04 -13.48
CA ARG A 165 -6.65 -14.54 -12.11
C ARG A 165 -6.06 -13.14 -12.12
N ARG A 166 -6.53 -12.29 -11.22
CA ARG A 166 -5.94 -10.99 -10.92
C ARG A 166 -4.70 -11.19 -10.03
N ILE A 167 -3.61 -10.54 -10.38
CA ILE A 167 -2.36 -10.56 -9.63
C ILE A 167 -2.00 -9.11 -9.32
N PHE A 168 -2.12 -8.73 -8.06
CA PHE A 168 -1.81 -7.37 -7.58
C PHE A 168 -0.31 -7.20 -7.38
N HIS A 169 0.36 -8.19 -6.78
CA HIS A 169 1.80 -8.15 -6.50
C HIS A 169 2.62 -8.99 -7.49
N GLY A 170 2.61 -8.58 -8.75
CA GLY A 170 3.42 -9.20 -9.80
C GLY A 170 4.93 -9.00 -9.61
N ALA A 171 5.74 -9.53 -10.53
CA ALA A 171 7.20 -9.37 -10.49
C ALA A 171 7.63 -7.89 -10.52
N GLU A 172 6.95 -7.06 -11.32
CA GLU A 172 7.19 -5.61 -11.41
C GLU A 172 6.87 -4.92 -10.08
N PHE A 173 5.75 -5.27 -9.44
CA PHE A 173 5.40 -4.78 -8.11
C PHE A 173 6.50 -5.08 -7.10
N LYS A 174 6.92 -6.34 -7.01
CA LYS A 174 7.97 -6.77 -6.07
C LYS A 174 9.31 -6.10 -6.35
N ALA A 175 9.61 -5.77 -7.61
CA ALA A 175 10.82 -5.05 -7.96
C ALA A 175 10.79 -3.58 -7.50
N LEU A 176 9.65 -2.91 -7.65
CA LEU A 176 9.43 -1.56 -7.11
C LEU A 176 9.45 -1.56 -5.59
N GLU A 177 8.67 -2.45 -4.97
CA GLU A 177 8.53 -2.50 -3.51
C GLU A 177 9.89 -2.65 -2.80
N ARG A 178 10.79 -3.48 -3.35
CA ARG A 178 12.14 -3.69 -2.80
C ARG A 178 13.04 -2.45 -2.80
N GLN A 179 12.70 -1.39 -3.54
CA GLN A 179 13.49 -0.16 -3.56
C GLN A 179 13.37 0.63 -2.25
N HIS A 180 12.29 0.43 -1.48
CA HIS A 180 12.12 1.13 -0.21
C HIS A 180 12.83 0.37 0.92
N PRO A 181 13.77 1.01 1.64
CA PRO A 181 14.65 0.32 2.59
C PRO A 181 13.91 -0.30 3.78
N GLU A 182 12.76 0.26 4.15
CA GLU A 182 11.98 -0.18 5.31
C GLU A 182 10.84 -1.15 5.00
N ILE A 183 10.69 -1.63 3.76
CA ILE A 183 9.64 -2.62 3.45
C ILE A 183 9.82 -3.91 4.26
N LYS A 184 11.06 -4.33 4.47
CA LYS A 184 11.35 -5.49 5.34
C LYS A 184 10.87 -5.26 6.78
N LYS A 185 10.94 -4.02 7.26
CA LYS A 185 10.49 -3.64 8.60
C LYS A 185 8.96 -3.68 8.68
N LEU A 186 8.25 -3.15 7.68
CA LEU A 186 6.79 -3.27 7.57
C LEU A 186 6.36 -4.75 7.58
N ASN A 187 6.98 -5.58 6.75
CA ASN A 187 6.66 -7.01 6.66
C ASN A 187 6.92 -7.75 7.98
N ALA A 188 8.03 -7.43 8.66
CA ALA A 188 8.33 -7.98 9.97
C ALA A 188 7.31 -7.54 11.04
N TRP A 189 6.87 -6.27 11.00
CA TRP A 189 5.88 -5.72 11.90
C TRP A 189 4.51 -6.42 11.74
N ILE A 190 4.07 -6.62 10.49
CA ILE A 190 2.83 -7.36 10.17
C ILE A 190 2.96 -8.81 10.65
N LYS A 191 4.06 -9.49 10.27
CA LYS A 191 4.31 -10.90 10.65
C LYS A 191 4.37 -11.12 12.16
N ALA A 192 4.82 -10.14 12.93
CA ALA A 192 4.84 -10.20 14.38
C ALA A 192 3.42 -10.14 15.00
N GLY A 193 2.37 -9.99 14.20
CA GLY A 193 0.99 -9.87 14.66
C GLY A 193 0.70 -8.51 15.30
N ASN A 194 1.47 -7.47 14.97
CA ASN A 194 1.27 -6.13 15.55
C ASN A 194 -0.03 -5.51 15.05
N TRP A 195 -0.44 -5.80 13.80
CA TRP A 195 -1.71 -5.35 13.24
C TRP A 195 -2.90 -5.84 14.07
N GLU A 196 -2.98 -7.15 14.30
CA GLU A 196 -4.04 -7.80 15.04
C GLU A 196 -4.06 -7.34 16.49
N ARG A 197 -2.89 -7.15 17.09
CA ARG A 197 -2.76 -6.58 18.44
C ARG A 197 -3.28 -5.15 18.50
N LEU A 198 -2.92 -4.31 17.53
CA LEU A 198 -3.39 -2.94 17.45
C LEU A 198 -4.91 -2.89 17.29
N VAL A 199 -5.45 -3.66 16.33
CA VAL A 199 -6.89 -3.85 16.11
C VAL A 199 -7.62 -4.25 17.39
N ARG A 200 -7.12 -5.25 18.11
CA ARG A 200 -7.71 -5.71 19.38
C ARG A 200 -7.67 -4.63 20.45
N SER A 201 -6.53 -3.96 20.63
CA SER A 201 -6.37 -2.90 21.65
C SER A 201 -7.36 -1.75 21.44
N GLN A 202 -7.70 -1.47 20.19
CA GLN A 202 -8.57 -0.36 19.81
C GLN A 202 -10.04 -0.75 19.91
N LYS A 203 -10.41 -2.01 19.62
CA LYS A 203 -11.75 -2.55 19.92
C LYS A 203 -12.10 -2.49 21.41
N LEU A 204 -11.09 -2.57 22.29
CA LEU A 204 -11.27 -2.51 23.75
C LEU A 204 -11.36 -1.08 24.32
N ARG A 205 -11.09 -0.03 23.53
CA ARG A 205 -11.28 1.35 23.98
C ARG A 205 -12.77 1.75 23.87
N PRO A 206 -13.42 2.16 24.97
CA PRO A 206 -14.79 2.68 24.90
C PRO A 206 -14.86 3.96 24.05
N ARG A 207 -16.01 4.16 23.39
CA ARG A 207 -16.31 5.33 22.56
C ARG A 207 -16.38 6.61 23.38
#